data_AF-A0A7K4BA80-F1
#
_entry.id   AF-A0A7K4BA80-F1
#
_cell.length_a   1.000
_cell.length_b   1.000
_cell.length_c   1.000
_cell.angle_alpha   90.00
_cell.angle_beta   90.00
_cell.angle_gamma   90.00
#
_symmetry.space_group_name_H-M   'P 1'
#
loop_
_entity.id
_entity.type
_entity.pdbx_description
1 polymer ?
#
loop_
_entity_poly.entity_id
_entity_poly.type
_entity_poly.pdbx_seq_one_letter_code
_entity_poly.pdbx_strand_id
1 'polypeptide(L)'
;MKPFTRIKKIKGNEYLYEITPYLDESTGKWKQKSRYLGKNVAGEPVRRASIPKTGQVYDLGQYIPIYWVIREYKFLEALLCSFSPEEVALLLIVATNRITLPCSPRHMQTWFSGTWLKKLIPGAEPDPASVFNLLSVVSNRSVIGLFSRMISMINDFSENRIIMSGRITDFSQFEKTRGSGYPFKDLLEGDLGIRMFYDPGPGILTGCEITDIRRNFIDESLSIISSGRVPGSSLLPNWDYFSPVLIQNLVTMGYPFIIRPDSNYEPVSREILEWDENKSPGIECIYDGEHCILKDFIAMVGYTPVRGYILHHPKKELAIRHVFEKNLQNIHDMILQAENDPDTLDDLIREVAGVQNEFFIRKPQKSGVIRNKEMITREIRRLSRSCVLYLGDFSYQDCFSLTDTRWKIERDLFSLYKEFKRDLSGHQIERIKIGILFICFLSVMIKGLIMKRIEQAKFDDITSIDALMAELIHIRVVKSYQPVIVPAKLTRRQKTILSYFGGLPSV
;
A
#
# COMPACT_ATOMS: atom_id res chain seq x y z
N MET A 1 38.63 -49.05 -21.58
CA MET A 1 37.77 -49.96 -20.78
C MET A 1 36.54 -49.20 -20.31
N LYS A 2 35.36 -49.85 -20.27
CA LYS A 2 34.13 -49.22 -19.77
C LYS A 2 34.14 -49.19 -18.23
N PRO A 3 33.48 -48.21 -17.58
CA PRO A 3 33.29 -48.21 -16.14
C PRO A 3 32.52 -49.46 -15.69
N PHE A 4 32.83 -49.96 -14.48
CA PHE A 4 32.12 -51.10 -13.89
C PHE A 4 31.90 -50.91 -12.39
N THR A 5 30.87 -51.55 -11.85
CA THR A 5 30.53 -51.47 -10.43
C THR A 5 31.30 -52.51 -9.62
N ARG A 6 31.86 -52.09 -8.49
CA ARG A 6 32.62 -52.94 -7.56
C ARG A 6 32.06 -52.80 -6.15
N ILE A 7 31.82 -53.94 -5.49
CA ILE A 7 31.45 -54.00 -4.08
C ILE A 7 32.72 -53.95 -3.23
N LYS A 8 32.74 -53.07 -2.23
CA LYS A 8 33.80 -52.99 -1.20
C LYS A 8 33.19 -53.18 0.18
N LYS A 9 33.79 -54.07 0.99
CA LYS A 9 33.40 -54.30 2.38
C LYS A 9 34.28 -53.47 3.31
N ILE A 10 33.69 -52.56 4.08
CA ILE A 10 34.41 -51.66 4.99
C ILE A 10 33.69 -51.71 6.34
N LYS A 11 34.41 -52.07 7.42
CA LYS A 11 33.87 -52.14 8.80
C LYS A 11 32.53 -52.91 8.87
N GLY A 12 32.48 -54.09 8.24
CA GLY A 12 31.31 -54.98 8.24
C GLY A 12 30.16 -54.59 7.30
N ASN A 13 30.23 -53.43 6.62
CA ASN A 13 29.19 -52.97 5.69
C ASN A 13 29.65 -53.07 4.24
N GLU A 14 28.71 -53.36 3.33
CA GLU A 14 28.96 -53.41 1.89
C GLU A 14 28.59 -52.10 1.21
N TYR A 15 29.44 -51.67 0.29
CA TYR A 15 29.33 -50.38 -0.40
C TYR A 15 29.61 -50.57 -1.89
N LEU A 16 28.83 -49.89 -2.73
CA LEU A 16 28.97 -49.91 -4.18
C LEU A 16 29.84 -48.73 -4.63
N TYR A 17 30.80 -49.01 -5.52
CA TYR A 17 31.65 -48.00 -6.16
C TYR A 17 31.64 -48.21 -7.68
N GLU A 18 31.57 -47.12 -8.43
CA GLU A 18 31.87 -47.13 -9.86
C GLU A 18 33.38 -46.98 -10.05
N ILE A 19 33.99 -47.90 -10.78
CA ILE A 19 35.42 -47.93 -11.07
C ILE A 19 35.62 -47.57 -12.54
N THR A 20 36.33 -46.46 -12.77
CA THR A 20 36.72 -46.01 -14.10
C THR A 20 38.22 -46.19 -14.27
N PRO A 21 38.67 -47.20 -15.02
CA PRO A 21 40.09 -47.36 -15.36
C PRO A 21 40.51 -46.27 -16.36
N TYR A 22 41.67 -45.66 -16.14
CA TYR A 22 42.28 -44.66 -17.02
C TYR A 22 43.79 -44.91 -17.12
N LEU A 23 44.38 -44.60 -18.26
CA LEU A 23 45.83 -44.66 -18.45
C LEU A 23 46.45 -43.38 -17.91
N ASP A 24 47.43 -43.49 -17.01
CA ASP A 24 48.16 -42.34 -16.51
C ASP A 24 49.31 -42.00 -17.46
N GLU A 25 49.15 -40.93 -18.24
CA GLU A 25 50.08 -40.50 -19.28
C GLU A 25 51.49 -40.22 -18.77
N SER A 26 51.64 -39.84 -17.50
CA SER A 26 52.95 -39.54 -16.90
C SER A 26 53.76 -40.78 -16.52
N THR A 27 53.07 -41.90 -16.25
CA THR A 27 53.71 -43.14 -15.75
C THR A 27 53.51 -44.33 -16.68
N GLY A 28 52.73 -44.18 -17.76
CA GLY A 28 52.39 -45.23 -18.73
C GLY A 28 51.60 -46.40 -18.13
N LYS A 29 51.10 -46.28 -16.89
CA LYS A 29 50.43 -47.36 -16.15
C LYS A 29 48.93 -47.14 -16.07
N TRP A 30 48.16 -48.22 -16.16
CA TRP A 30 46.72 -48.20 -15.92
C TRP A 30 46.43 -47.95 -14.44
N LYS A 31 45.68 -46.88 -14.16
CA LYS A 31 45.16 -46.52 -12.83
C LYS A 31 43.64 -46.60 -12.81
N GLN A 32 43.06 -46.56 -11.62
CA GLN A 32 41.61 -46.62 -11.42
C GLN A 32 41.15 -45.43 -10.58
N LYS A 33 40.11 -44.73 -11.03
CA LYS A 33 39.35 -43.79 -10.21
C LYS A 33 38.12 -44.51 -9.66
N SER A 34 37.91 -44.45 -8.35
CA SER A 34 36.71 -45.00 -7.71
C SER A 34 35.76 -43.89 -7.26
N ARG A 35 34.51 -43.95 -7.71
CA ARG A 35 33.42 -43.05 -7.30
C ARG A 35 32.43 -43.82 -6.43
N TYR A 36 32.10 -43.29 -5.25
CA TYR A 36 31.15 -43.93 -4.32
C TYR A 36 29.70 -43.79 -4.80
N LEU A 37 28.97 -44.91 -4.87
CA LEU A 37 27.57 -44.93 -5.31
C LEU A 37 26.60 -44.93 -4.12
N GLY A 38 26.85 -45.73 -3.09
CA GLY A 38 25.99 -45.84 -1.90
C GLY A 38 26.28 -47.09 -1.07
N LYS A 39 25.50 -47.30 0.01
CA LYS A 39 25.51 -48.57 0.75
C LYS A 39 24.79 -49.63 -0.10
N ASN A 40 25.37 -50.82 -0.23
CA ASN A 40 24.73 -51.94 -0.92
C ASN A 40 23.55 -52.43 -0.06
N VAL A 41 22.33 -52.29 -0.57
CA VAL A 41 21.12 -52.89 0.00
C VAL A 41 20.48 -53.70 -1.12
N ALA A 42 20.55 -55.03 -1.03
CA ALA A 42 19.99 -55.95 -2.02
C ALA A 42 20.46 -55.71 -3.49
N GLY A 43 21.72 -55.30 -3.68
CA GLY A 43 22.30 -55.09 -5.02
C GLY A 43 22.18 -53.65 -5.53
N GLU A 44 21.38 -52.81 -4.87
CA GLU A 44 21.13 -51.42 -5.27
C GLU A 44 21.82 -50.41 -4.32
N PRO A 45 22.36 -49.29 -4.84
CA PRO A 45 23.01 -48.28 -4.01
C PRO A 45 21.99 -47.39 -3.30
N VAL A 46 21.86 -47.56 -1.98
CA VAL A 46 21.06 -46.65 -1.14
C VAL A 46 21.97 -45.61 -0.49
N ARG A 47 21.78 -44.34 -0.85
CA ARG A 47 22.40 -43.21 -0.13
C ARG A 47 21.52 -42.88 1.07
N ARG A 48 22.06 -42.93 2.29
CA ARG A 48 21.43 -42.19 3.40
C ARG A 48 21.38 -40.73 2.97
N ALA A 49 20.20 -40.11 2.98
CA ALA A 49 20.06 -38.67 2.82
C ALA A 49 21.05 -38.01 3.78
N SER A 50 22.12 -37.45 3.24
CA SER A 50 23.08 -36.73 4.05
C SER A 50 22.33 -35.53 4.62
N ILE A 51 22.24 -35.44 5.94
CA ILE A 51 22.01 -34.15 6.59
C ILE A 51 23.11 -33.24 6.00
N PRO A 52 22.76 -32.18 5.25
CA PRO A 52 23.77 -31.31 4.67
C PRO A 52 24.70 -30.84 5.79
N LYS A 53 26.02 -30.94 5.59
CA LYS A 53 26.98 -30.18 6.40
C LYS A 53 26.47 -28.74 6.41
N THR A 54 26.31 -28.15 7.59
CA THR A 54 25.62 -26.86 7.85
C THR A 54 25.93 -25.84 6.76
N GLY A 55 25.09 -25.85 5.73
CA GLY A 55 25.13 -24.89 4.66
C GLY A 55 24.57 -23.58 5.17
N GLN A 56 24.97 -22.47 4.55
CA GLN A 56 24.31 -21.20 4.79
C GLN A 56 22.79 -21.39 4.58
N VAL A 57 22.02 -20.96 5.58
CA VAL A 57 20.57 -21.00 5.56
C VAL A 57 20.06 -19.66 5.08
N TYR A 58 19.14 -19.68 4.14
CA TYR A 58 18.56 -18.50 3.54
C TYR A 58 17.06 -18.47 3.78
N ASP A 59 16.53 -17.28 4.06
CA ASP A 59 15.09 -17.08 4.14
C ASP A 59 14.47 -17.06 2.73
N LEU A 60 13.28 -17.67 2.58
CA LEU A 60 12.60 -17.81 1.29
C LEU A 60 11.11 -17.49 1.36
N GLY A 61 10.37 -18.09 2.30
CA GLY A 61 8.92 -18.17 2.22
C GLY A 61 8.20 -16.84 2.14
N GLN A 62 8.60 -15.87 2.97
CA GLN A 62 8.02 -14.53 2.99
C GLN A 62 8.26 -13.73 1.69
N TYR A 63 9.16 -14.20 0.82
CA TYR A 63 9.45 -13.52 -0.45
C TYR A 63 8.68 -14.12 -1.63
N ILE A 64 8.08 -15.30 -1.46
CA ILE A 64 7.38 -16.00 -2.54
C ILE A 64 6.18 -15.18 -3.06
N PRO A 65 5.30 -14.59 -2.23
CA PRO A 65 4.17 -13.81 -2.73
C PRO A 65 4.59 -12.62 -3.60
N ILE A 66 5.68 -11.94 -3.23
CA ILE A 66 6.24 -10.81 -3.98
C ILE A 66 6.85 -11.30 -5.29
N TYR A 67 7.61 -12.39 -5.25
CA TYR A 67 8.19 -12.99 -6.45
C TYR A 67 7.12 -13.49 -7.43
N TRP A 68 6.00 -14.02 -6.91
CA TRP A 68 4.84 -14.37 -7.72
C TRP A 68 4.29 -13.14 -8.43
N VAL A 69 4.07 -12.02 -7.75
CA VAL A 69 3.61 -10.77 -8.40
C VAL A 69 4.56 -10.34 -9.50
N ILE A 70 5.87 -10.34 -9.23
CA ILE A 70 6.89 -9.91 -10.20
C ILE A 70 6.79 -10.72 -11.50
N ARG A 71 6.56 -12.03 -11.39
CA ARG A 71 6.43 -12.94 -12.54
C ARG A 71 5.06 -12.87 -13.21
N GLU A 72 4.00 -12.98 -12.44
CA GLU A 72 2.62 -13.04 -12.92
C GLU A 72 2.26 -11.77 -13.69
N TYR A 73 2.60 -10.61 -13.11
CA TYR A 73 2.30 -9.30 -13.68
C TYR A 73 3.46 -8.72 -14.51
N LYS A 74 4.48 -9.54 -14.81
CA LYS A 74 5.58 -9.19 -15.73
C LYS A 74 6.25 -7.85 -15.41
N PHE A 75 6.53 -7.62 -14.12
CA PHE A 75 7.16 -6.38 -13.65
C PHE A 75 8.55 -6.20 -14.26
N LEU A 76 9.29 -7.30 -14.40
CA LEU A 76 10.65 -7.28 -14.95
C LEU A 76 10.63 -6.77 -16.40
N GLU A 77 9.72 -7.30 -17.22
CA GLU A 77 9.55 -6.92 -18.63
C GLU A 77 9.12 -5.47 -18.77
N ALA A 78 8.15 -5.03 -17.95
CA ALA A 78 7.70 -3.64 -17.96
C ALA A 78 8.80 -2.65 -17.54
N LEU A 79 9.59 -2.99 -16.51
CA LEU A 79 10.66 -2.13 -16.01
C LEU A 79 11.87 -2.11 -16.97
N LEU A 80 12.19 -3.21 -17.64
CA LEU A 80 13.29 -3.28 -18.62
C LEU A 80 13.10 -2.37 -19.84
N CYS A 81 11.87 -1.92 -20.10
CA CYS A 81 11.60 -0.92 -21.13
C CYS A 81 12.10 0.49 -20.74
N SER A 82 12.30 0.72 -19.44
CA SER A 82 12.62 2.02 -18.84
C SER A 82 13.98 2.04 -18.16
N PHE A 83 14.53 0.89 -17.77
CA PHE A 83 15.69 0.76 -16.89
C PHE A 83 16.64 -0.34 -17.37
N SER A 84 17.91 -0.24 -16.99
CA SER A 84 18.89 -1.31 -17.24
C SER A 84 18.58 -2.56 -16.40
N PRO A 85 19.04 -3.77 -16.79
CA PRO A 85 18.78 -4.98 -16.02
C PRO A 85 19.21 -4.90 -14.54
N GLU A 86 20.34 -4.24 -14.26
CA GLU A 86 20.82 -4.01 -12.90
C GLU A 86 19.93 -3.04 -12.12
N GLU A 87 19.50 -1.94 -12.76
CA GLU A 87 18.53 -0.99 -12.18
C GLU A 87 17.20 -1.66 -11.86
N VAL A 88 16.69 -2.52 -12.76
CA VAL A 88 15.45 -3.29 -12.55
C VAL A 88 15.58 -4.23 -11.36
N ALA A 89 16.67 -4.99 -11.30
CA ALA A 89 16.92 -5.90 -10.18
C ALA A 89 16.95 -5.13 -8.86
N LEU A 90 17.67 -4.01 -8.83
CA LEU A 90 17.80 -3.19 -7.63
C LEU A 90 16.47 -2.53 -7.22
N LEU A 91 15.67 -2.02 -8.16
CA LEU A 91 14.32 -1.50 -7.90
C LEU A 91 13.43 -2.54 -7.21
N LEU A 92 13.40 -3.76 -7.75
CA LEU A 92 12.58 -4.85 -7.22
C LEU A 92 13.10 -5.33 -5.85
N ILE A 93 14.42 -5.38 -5.64
CA ILE A 93 15.02 -5.73 -4.35
C ILE A 93 14.66 -4.69 -3.29
N VAL A 94 14.79 -3.39 -3.59
CA VAL A 94 14.48 -2.32 -2.64
C VAL A 94 12.97 -2.27 -2.36
N ALA A 95 12.11 -2.41 -3.38
CA ALA A 95 10.66 -2.51 -3.17
C ALA A 95 10.28 -3.73 -2.31
N THR A 96 10.91 -4.88 -2.55
CA THR A 96 10.73 -6.08 -1.71
C THR A 96 11.11 -5.81 -0.26
N ASN A 97 12.26 -5.15 -0.05
CA ASN A 97 12.72 -4.77 1.29
C ASN A 97 11.70 -3.87 2.00
N ARG A 98 11.15 -2.86 1.29
CA ARG A 98 10.12 -1.96 1.82
C ARG A 98 8.81 -2.66 2.20
N ILE A 99 8.51 -3.82 1.62
CA ILE A 99 7.32 -4.61 1.98
C ILE A 99 7.60 -5.53 3.15
N THR A 100 8.74 -6.22 3.17
CA THR A 100 8.96 -7.35 4.10
C THR A 100 9.72 -6.97 5.37
N LEU A 101 10.77 -6.16 5.25
CA LEU A 101 11.63 -5.81 6.38
C LEU A 101 12.30 -4.46 6.10
N PRO A 102 11.57 -3.34 6.26
CA PRO A 102 12.12 -2.01 6.03
C PRO A 102 13.34 -1.75 6.92
N CYS A 103 14.51 -1.56 6.31
CA CYS A 103 15.74 -1.20 7.01
C CYS A 103 16.56 -0.15 6.23
N SER A 104 17.37 0.67 6.90
CA SER A 104 18.20 1.66 6.21
C SER A 104 19.05 1.03 5.09
N PRO A 105 19.34 1.72 3.97
CA PRO A 105 20.20 1.19 2.91
C PRO A 105 21.55 0.64 3.40
N ARG A 106 22.06 1.16 4.53
CA ARG A 106 23.26 0.66 5.22
C ARG A 106 23.18 -0.81 5.65
N HIS A 107 21.97 -1.33 5.84
CA HIS A 107 21.72 -2.70 6.31
C HIS A 107 21.08 -3.59 5.25
N MET A 108 20.72 -3.03 4.07
CA MET A 108 20.06 -3.79 3.01
C MET A 108 20.96 -4.90 2.46
N GLN A 109 22.26 -4.65 2.28
CA GLN A 109 23.18 -5.70 1.81
C GLN A 109 23.25 -6.88 2.79
N THR A 110 23.32 -6.60 4.10
CA THR A 110 23.31 -7.64 5.15
C THR A 110 22.02 -8.43 5.11
N TRP A 111 20.86 -7.75 5.05
CA TRP A 111 19.56 -8.39 4.88
C TRP A 111 19.54 -9.28 3.64
N PHE A 112 19.85 -8.72 2.47
CA PHE A 112 19.80 -9.41 1.18
C PHE A 112 20.67 -10.67 1.16
N SER A 113 21.86 -10.62 1.76
CA SER A 113 22.79 -11.76 1.86
C SER A 113 22.23 -12.96 2.64
N GLY A 114 21.27 -12.73 3.54
CA GLY A 114 20.58 -13.77 4.31
C GLY A 114 19.34 -14.33 3.61
N THR A 115 19.01 -13.87 2.41
CA THR A 115 17.80 -14.27 1.68
C THR A 115 18.11 -15.08 0.42
N TRP A 116 17.14 -15.88 -0.03
CA TRP A 116 17.20 -16.54 -1.32
C TRP A 116 16.88 -15.59 -2.50
N LEU A 117 16.55 -14.32 -2.22
CA LEU A 117 16.22 -13.32 -3.26
C LEU A 117 17.35 -13.14 -4.27
N LYS A 118 18.62 -13.25 -3.85
CA LYS A 118 19.78 -13.18 -4.76
C LYS A 118 19.74 -14.20 -5.90
N LYS A 119 19.02 -15.32 -5.71
CA LYS A 119 18.78 -16.32 -6.75
C LYS A 119 17.51 -16.05 -7.54
N LEU A 120 16.47 -15.51 -6.91
CA LEU A 120 15.20 -15.20 -7.55
C LEU A 120 15.27 -13.95 -8.44
N ILE A 121 16.01 -12.93 -8.01
CA ILE A 121 16.21 -11.64 -8.67
C ILE A 121 17.73 -11.41 -8.75
N PRO A 122 18.44 -12.06 -9.69
CA PRO A 122 19.87 -11.88 -9.86
C PRO A 122 20.18 -10.53 -10.52
N GLY A 123 21.41 -10.05 -10.32
CA GLY A 123 21.96 -8.97 -11.14
C GLY A 123 22.23 -7.65 -10.43
N ALA A 124 21.91 -7.52 -9.14
CA ALA A 124 22.27 -6.33 -8.35
C ALA A 124 22.57 -6.68 -6.88
N GLU A 125 23.36 -5.82 -6.24
CA GLU A 125 23.61 -5.83 -4.79
C GLU A 125 23.06 -4.51 -4.20
N PRO A 126 22.25 -4.54 -3.12
CA PRO A 126 21.68 -3.33 -2.55
C PRO A 126 22.62 -2.69 -1.53
N ASP A 127 23.84 -2.33 -1.97
CA ASP A 127 24.73 -1.50 -1.16
C ASP A 127 24.23 -0.04 -1.15
N PRO A 128 24.61 0.76 -0.14
CA PRO A 128 24.13 2.14 -0.02
C PRO A 128 24.36 2.98 -1.27
N ALA A 129 25.55 2.92 -1.87
CA ALA A 129 25.90 3.77 -3.00
C ALA A 129 25.04 3.44 -4.23
N SER A 130 24.83 2.14 -4.50
CA SER A 130 23.95 1.67 -5.56
C SER A 130 22.50 2.10 -5.35
N VAL A 131 21.98 1.99 -4.13
CA VAL A 131 20.61 2.45 -3.80
C VAL A 131 20.46 3.95 -4.00
N PHE A 132 21.41 4.77 -3.51
CA PHE A 132 21.38 6.23 -3.71
C PHE A 132 21.47 6.62 -5.19
N ASN A 133 22.37 5.98 -5.93
CA ASN A 133 22.51 6.21 -7.36
C ASN A 133 21.21 5.89 -8.10
N LEU A 134 20.60 4.74 -7.80
CA LEU A 134 19.31 4.36 -8.38
C LEU A 134 18.23 5.42 -8.10
N LEU A 135 18.08 5.86 -6.84
CA LEU A 135 17.08 6.88 -6.48
C LEU A 135 17.32 8.20 -7.23
N SER A 136 18.58 8.60 -7.40
CA SER A 136 18.96 9.78 -8.19
C SER A 136 18.63 9.60 -9.67
N VAL A 137 18.98 8.45 -10.26
CA VAL A 137 18.71 8.13 -11.67
C VAL A 137 17.21 8.16 -11.96
N VAL A 138 16.39 7.52 -11.11
CA VAL A 138 14.93 7.55 -11.24
C VAL A 138 14.39 8.97 -11.13
N SER A 139 14.97 9.79 -10.24
CA SER A 139 14.51 11.17 -10.03
C SER A 139 14.83 12.12 -11.18
N ASN A 140 15.91 11.85 -11.92
CA ASN A 140 16.38 12.72 -13.00
C ASN A 140 15.93 12.25 -14.39
N ARG A 141 15.23 11.11 -14.51
CA ARG A 141 14.78 10.53 -15.78
C ARG A 141 13.25 10.52 -15.87
N SER A 142 12.71 10.85 -17.05
CA SER A 142 11.28 10.77 -17.36
C SER A 142 10.81 9.34 -17.71
N VAL A 143 11.13 8.37 -16.86
CA VAL A 143 10.96 6.93 -17.14
C VAL A 143 9.75 6.28 -16.47
N ILE A 144 9.16 6.95 -15.48
CA ILE A 144 8.03 6.43 -14.70
C ILE A 144 6.78 6.31 -15.56
N GLY A 145 6.46 7.34 -16.36
CA GLY A 145 5.32 7.31 -17.27
C GLY A 145 5.44 6.20 -18.33
N LEU A 146 6.66 5.91 -18.79
CA LEU A 146 6.92 4.80 -19.70
C LEU A 146 6.66 3.44 -19.02
N PHE A 147 7.13 3.25 -17.79
CA PHE A 147 6.81 2.04 -17.02
C PHE A 147 5.29 1.87 -16.87
N SER A 148 4.58 2.91 -16.46
CA SER A 148 3.11 2.90 -16.31
C SER A 148 2.38 2.50 -17.59
N ARG A 149 2.87 2.96 -18.75
CA ARG A 149 2.32 2.55 -20.04
C ARG A 149 2.62 1.07 -20.32
N MET A 150 3.86 0.65 -20.14
CA MET A 150 4.30 -0.70 -20.48
C MET A 150 3.65 -1.76 -19.58
N ILE A 151 3.61 -1.54 -18.26
CA ILE A 151 2.96 -2.47 -17.33
C ILE A 151 1.47 -2.62 -17.65
N SER A 152 0.81 -1.53 -18.09
CA SER A 152 -0.59 -1.56 -18.49
C SER A 152 -0.82 -2.32 -19.80
N MET A 153 0.04 -2.13 -20.80
CA MET A 153 -0.06 -2.83 -22.08
C MET A 153 0.25 -4.32 -21.95
N ILE A 154 1.23 -4.69 -21.12
CA ILE A 154 1.68 -6.09 -20.97
C ILE A 154 0.64 -6.96 -20.24
N ASN A 155 -0.17 -6.34 -19.38
CA ASN A 155 -1.15 -7.02 -18.54
C ASN A 155 -2.60 -6.79 -18.99
N ASP A 156 -2.82 -6.18 -20.17
CA ASP A 156 -4.15 -5.92 -20.74
C ASP A 156 -5.13 -5.27 -19.74
N PHE A 157 -4.64 -4.29 -18.96
CA PHE A 157 -5.52 -3.56 -18.03
C PHE A 157 -6.58 -2.76 -18.77
N SER A 158 -7.72 -2.53 -18.10
CA SER A 158 -8.91 -1.96 -18.73
C SER A 158 -8.68 -0.52 -19.21
N GLU A 159 -9.51 -0.12 -20.19
CA GLU A 159 -9.57 1.27 -20.64
C GLU A 159 -10.37 2.15 -19.67
N ASN A 160 -11.14 1.58 -18.74
CA ASN A 160 -11.95 2.32 -17.77
C ASN A 160 -11.16 2.64 -16.49
N ARG A 161 -9.92 3.10 -16.65
CA ARG A 161 -9.05 3.45 -15.51
C ARG A 161 -9.49 4.76 -14.85
N ILE A 162 -9.14 4.93 -13.59
CA ILE A 162 -9.41 6.11 -12.80
C ILE A 162 -8.08 6.79 -12.50
N ILE A 163 -8.02 8.10 -12.78
CA ILE A 163 -6.88 8.93 -12.42
C ILE A 163 -7.15 9.49 -11.01
N MET A 164 -6.40 8.98 -10.04
CA MET A 164 -6.47 9.40 -8.64
C MET A 164 -5.32 10.34 -8.32
N SER A 165 -5.57 11.36 -7.50
CA SER A 165 -4.48 12.12 -6.87
C SER A 165 -4.11 11.50 -5.53
N GLY A 166 -2.82 11.42 -5.21
CA GLY A 166 -2.33 11.09 -3.87
C GLY A 166 -1.34 12.14 -3.37
N ARG A 167 -1.40 12.47 -2.08
CA ARG A 167 -0.39 13.29 -1.40
C ARG A 167 0.63 12.46 -0.66
N ILE A 168 1.74 13.14 -0.35
CA ILE A 168 2.78 12.66 0.53
C ILE A 168 3.03 13.70 1.65
N THR A 169 1.98 14.07 2.39
CA THR A 169 2.01 15.03 3.51
C THR A 169 1.69 14.37 4.84
N ASP A 170 2.18 14.91 5.97
CA ASP A 170 2.12 14.24 7.28
C ASP A 170 0.72 14.04 7.85
N PHE A 171 0.28 12.78 7.90
CA PHE A 171 -1.04 12.36 8.38
C PHE A 171 -1.25 12.58 9.89
N SER A 172 -0.18 12.59 10.70
CA SER A 172 -0.30 12.71 12.17
C SER A 172 -0.78 14.09 12.63
N GLN A 173 -0.71 15.12 11.78
CA GLN A 173 -1.32 16.41 12.07
C GLN A 173 -2.85 16.39 11.92
N PHE A 174 -3.44 15.31 11.35
CA PHE A 174 -4.82 15.33 10.84
C PHE A 174 -5.64 14.06 11.16
N GLU A 175 -5.14 13.11 11.98
CA GLU A 175 -5.95 11.97 12.45
C GLU A 175 -7.23 12.38 13.20
N LYS A 176 -7.26 13.62 13.73
CA LYS A 176 -8.43 14.19 14.40
C LYS A 176 -9.55 14.62 13.44
N THR A 177 -9.30 14.68 12.13
CA THR A 177 -10.16 15.29 11.11
C THR A 177 -10.58 14.28 10.03
N ARG A 178 -11.03 13.09 10.45
CA ARG A 178 -11.71 12.15 9.52
C ARG A 178 -13.00 12.78 8.99
N GLY A 179 -12.95 13.33 7.77
CA GLY A 179 -14.13 13.86 7.05
C GLY A 179 -14.13 15.37 6.83
N SER A 180 -13.16 16.11 7.37
CA SER A 180 -12.87 17.46 6.91
C SER A 180 -11.66 17.40 5.98
N GLY A 181 -11.79 17.97 4.80
CA GLY A 181 -10.66 18.27 3.95
C GLY A 181 -9.68 19.25 4.59
N TYR A 182 -8.68 19.61 3.82
CA TYR A 182 -7.55 20.41 4.28
C TYR A 182 -7.94 21.89 4.36
N PRO A 183 -7.53 22.63 5.42
CA PRO A 183 -7.45 24.07 5.37
C PRO A 183 -6.43 24.49 4.29
N PHE A 184 -6.88 25.28 3.32
CA PHE A 184 -6.12 25.72 2.15
C PHE A 184 -4.80 26.45 2.45
N LYS A 185 -4.55 26.87 3.69
CA LYS A 185 -3.45 27.78 4.05
C LYS A 185 -2.09 27.11 4.26
N ASP A 186 -2.03 25.81 4.49
CA ASP A 186 -0.76 25.09 4.72
C ASP A 186 -0.17 24.45 3.45
N LEU A 187 -0.82 24.66 2.30
CA LEU A 187 -0.45 24.09 0.99
C LEU A 187 0.65 24.86 0.24
N LEU A 188 1.28 25.84 0.88
CA LEU A 188 2.27 26.72 0.25
C LEU A 188 3.67 26.32 0.68
N GLU A 189 4.22 25.26 0.07
CA GLU A 189 5.61 25.13 -0.43
C GLU A 189 5.99 23.66 -0.76
N GLY A 190 6.18 23.32 -2.05
CA GLY A 190 7.09 22.24 -2.48
C GLY A 190 6.67 20.76 -2.33
N ASP A 191 5.41 20.45 -2.07
CA ASP A 191 4.98 19.05 -1.97
C ASP A 191 4.77 18.40 -3.34
N LEU A 192 5.67 17.46 -3.67
CA LEU A 192 5.44 16.49 -4.74
C LEU A 192 4.16 15.73 -4.41
N GLY A 193 3.37 15.45 -5.43
CA GLY A 193 2.31 14.49 -5.31
C GLY A 193 2.42 13.41 -6.37
N ILE A 194 1.51 12.46 -6.29
CA ILE A 194 1.47 11.31 -7.18
C ILE A 194 0.11 11.24 -7.88
N ARG A 195 0.13 11.20 -9.21
CA ARG A 195 -1.01 10.84 -10.02
C ARG A 195 -0.98 9.33 -10.18
N MET A 196 -2.00 8.65 -9.68
CA MET A 196 -2.09 7.19 -9.69
C MET A 196 -3.14 6.76 -10.70
N PHE A 197 -2.86 5.71 -11.45
CA PHE A 197 -3.80 5.08 -12.36
C PHE A 197 -4.33 3.82 -11.69
N TYR A 198 -5.63 3.74 -11.52
CA TYR A 198 -6.30 2.63 -10.84
C TYR A 198 -7.31 2.00 -11.78
N ASP A 199 -7.30 0.69 -11.90
CA ASP A 199 -8.28 -0.03 -12.69
C ASP A 199 -9.35 -0.63 -11.75
N PRO A 200 -10.60 -0.13 -11.80
CA PRO A 200 -11.66 -0.56 -10.89
C PRO A 200 -12.16 -1.98 -11.16
N GLY A 201 -12.06 -2.48 -12.40
CA GLY A 201 -12.48 -3.85 -12.74
C GLY A 201 -11.69 -4.91 -11.96
N PRO A 202 -10.35 -4.93 -12.07
CA PRO A 202 -9.49 -5.75 -11.23
C PRO A 202 -9.24 -5.14 -9.85
N GLY A 203 -9.57 -3.88 -9.57
CA GLY A 203 -9.38 -3.25 -8.27
C GLY A 203 -7.91 -3.02 -7.88
N ILE A 204 -7.03 -2.65 -8.82
CA ILE A 204 -5.57 -2.53 -8.61
C ILE A 204 -4.99 -1.25 -9.19
N LEU A 205 -3.85 -0.82 -8.63
CA LEU A 205 -3.01 0.19 -9.27
C LEU A 205 -2.41 -0.37 -10.55
N THR A 206 -2.31 0.47 -11.58
CA THR A 206 -1.85 0.13 -12.92
C THR A 206 -0.73 1.03 -13.42
N GLY A 207 -0.41 2.09 -12.67
CA GLY A 207 0.70 2.98 -12.97
C GLY A 207 0.65 4.26 -12.15
N CYS A 208 1.64 5.11 -12.33
CA CYS A 208 1.67 6.46 -11.79
C CYS A 208 2.42 7.45 -12.68
N GLU A 209 2.24 8.72 -12.37
CA GLU A 209 3.15 9.81 -12.71
C GLU A 209 3.43 10.61 -11.43
N ILE A 210 4.67 11.03 -11.25
CA ILE A 210 5.07 11.87 -10.11
C ILE A 210 5.24 13.27 -10.66
N THR A 211 4.46 14.21 -10.14
CA THR A 211 4.46 15.58 -10.62
C THR A 211 4.45 16.56 -9.45
N ASP A 212 4.94 17.77 -9.71
CA ASP A 212 4.76 18.90 -8.81
C ASP A 212 3.28 19.30 -8.87
N ILE A 213 2.48 18.88 -7.87
CA ILE A 213 1.02 19.08 -7.90
C ILE A 213 0.62 20.47 -7.43
N ARG A 214 1.23 21.49 -8.04
CA ARG A 214 0.58 22.79 -8.15
C ARG A 214 -0.78 22.61 -8.84
N ARG A 215 -1.67 23.60 -8.73
CA ARG A 215 -3.12 23.61 -9.09
C ARG A 215 -3.54 23.03 -10.46
N ASN A 216 -2.61 22.52 -11.26
CA ASN A 216 -2.78 21.95 -12.59
C ASN A 216 -3.05 20.43 -12.59
N PHE A 217 -3.27 19.77 -11.44
CA PHE A 217 -3.54 18.32 -11.40
C PHE A 217 -4.64 17.93 -12.40
N ILE A 218 -5.75 18.66 -12.37
CA ILE A 218 -6.93 18.39 -13.20
C ILE A 218 -6.60 18.67 -14.68
N ASP A 219 -6.07 19.85 -15.01
CA ASP A 219 -5.75 20.23 -16.40
C ASP A 219 -4.73 19.29 -17.06
N GLU A 220 -3.68 18.90 -16.34
CA GLU A 220 -2.73 17.91 -16.83
C GLU A 220 -3.34 16.50 -16.94
N SER A 221 -4.23 16.12 -16.03
CA SER A 221 -4.95 14.84 -16.14
C SER A 221 -5.84 14.83 -17.38
N LEU A 222 -6.50 15.95 -17.69
CA LEU A 222 -7.26 16.12 -18.92
C LEU A 222 -6.35 16.06 -20.16
N SER A 223 -5.14 16.62 -20.09
CA SER A 223 -4.12 16.47 -21.14
C SER A 223 -3.70 15.00 -21.36
N ILE A 224 -3.55 14.21 -20.28
CA ILE A 224 -3.26 12.78 -20.37
C ILE A 224 -4.39 12.01 -21.03
N ILE A 225 -5.63 12.27 -20.61
CA ILE A 225 -6.82 11.63 -21.17
C ILE A 225 -6.97 11.98 -22.65
N SER A 226 -6.92 13.27 -23.00
CA SER A 226 -7.04 13.73 -24.38
C SER A 226 -5.92 13.25 -25.30
N SER A 227 -4.71 13.03 -24.76
CA SER A 227 -3.60 12.43 -25.51
C SER A 227 -3.74 10.92 -25.74
N GLY A 228 -4.76 10.27 -25.17
CA GLY A 228 -4.99 8.82 -25.27
C GLY A 228 -4.00 7.97 -24.47
N ARG A 229 -3.17 8.58 -23.60
CA ARG A 229 -2.20 7.85 -22.76
C ARG A 229 -2.88 6.98 -21.71
N VAL A 230 -3.99 7.47 -21.17
CA VAL A 230 -4.89 6.72 -20.28
C VAL A 230 -6.32 7.01 -20.80
N PRO A 231 -6.82 6.25 -21.78
CA PRO A 231 -8.13 6.50 -22.38
C PRO A 231 -9.26 6.28 -21.36
N GLY A 232 -10.47 6.76 -21.68
CA GLY A 232 -11.70 6.40 -20.95
C GLY A 232 -11.78 6.80 -19.48
N SER A 233 -10.89 7.66 -19.00
CA SER A 233 -10.65 7.77 -17.56
C SER A 233 -11.58 8.74 -16.84
N SER A 234 -11.98 8.35 -15.63
CA SER A 234 -12.65 9.23 -14.67
C SER A 234 -11.64 9.85 -13.71
N LEU A 235 -11.95 11.03 -13.18
CA LEU A 235 -11.08 11.73 -12.23
C LEU A 235 -11.51 11.49 -10.78
N LEU A 236 -10.56 11.19 -9.90
CA LEU A 236 -10.78 11.08 -8.46
C LEU A 236 -9.81 12.01 -7.67
N PRO A 237 -9.92 13.34 -7.85
CA PRO A 237 -9.04 14.30 -7.21
C PRO A 237 -9.32 14.44 -5.71
N ASN A 238 -8.30 14.79 -4.93
CA ASN A 238 -8.43 15.20 -3.53
C ASN A 238 -9.15 16.56 -3.45
N TRP A 239 -9.82 16.82 -2.33
CA TRP A 239 -10.72 17.96 -2.15
C TRP A 239 -10.03 19.33 -2.27
N ASP A 240 -8.81 19.46 -1.83
CA ASP A 240 -8.04 20.70 -1.96
C ASP A 240 -7.65 21.06 -3.41
N TYR A 241 -7.68 20.10 -4.35
CA TYR A 241 -7.56 20.39 -5.80
C TYR A 241 -8.88 20.91 -6.38
N PHE A 242 -9.94 20.93 -5.59
CA PHE A 242 -11.23 21.47 -5.97
C PHE A 242 -11.16 22.98 -6.11
N SER A 243 -11.66 23.48 -7.23
CA SER A 243 -12.09 24.87 -7.33
C SER A 243 -13.41 24.94 -8.10
N PRO A 244 -14.29 25.92 -7.81
CA PRO A 244 -15.55 26.06 -8.55
C PRO A 244 -15.35 26.19 -10.07
N VAL A 245 -14.28 26.88 -10.50
CA VAL A 245 -13.94 27.06 -11.91
C VAL A 245 -13.56 25.72 -12.56
N LEU A 246 -12.73 24.91 -11.90
CA LEU A 246 -12.34 23.60 -12.44
C LEU A 246 -13.53 22.65 -12.54
N ILE A 247 -14.43 22.67 -11.56
CA ILE A 247 -15.64 21.85 -11.59
C ILE A 247 -16.59 22.30 -12.70
N GLN A 248 -16.76 23.61 -12.88
CA GLN A 248 -17.51 24.15 -14.00
C GLN A 248 -16.92 23.69 -15.34
N ASN A 249 -15.59 23.68 -15.48
CA ASN A 249 -14.92 23.18 -16.68
C ASN A 249 -15.18 21.68 -16.90
N LEU A 250 -15.03 20.85 -15.85
CA LEU A 250 -15.28 19.41 -15.93
C LEU A 250 -16.73 19.10 -16.31
N VAL A 251 -17.69 19.81 -15.72
CA VAL A 251 -19.12 19.66 -16.03
C VAL A 251 -19.43 20.11 -17.45
N THR A 252 -18.87 21.25 -17.89
CA THR A 252 -19.08 21.79 -19.25
C THR A 252 -18.52 20.84 -20.31
N MET A 253 -17.37 20.22 -20.04
CA MET A 253 -16.74 19.24 -20.93
C MET A 253 -17.35 17.84 -20.81
N GLY A 254 -18.20 17.59 -19.81
CA GLY A 254 -18.79 16.27 -19.56
C GLY A 254 -17.81 15.21 -19.05
N TYR A 255 -16.70 15.61 -18.42
CA TYR A 255 -15.70 14.66 -17.91
C TYR A 255 -16.11 14.05 -16.58
N PRO A 256 -16.23 12.71 -16.46
CA PRO A 256 -16.64 12.07 -15.22
C PRO A 256 -15.66 12.31 -14.08
N PHE A 257 -16.18 12.59 -12.89
CA PHE A 257 -15.37 12.74 -11.69
C PHE A 257 -16.12 12.30 -10.44
N ILE A 258 -15.37 11.95 -9.40
CA ILE A 258 -15.85 11.77 -8.04
C ILE A 258 -14.94 12.59 -7.13
N ILE A 259 -15.51 13.35 -6.21
CA ILE A 259 -14.75 14.09 -5.21
C ILE A 259 -15.43 13.99 -3.85
N ARG A 260 -14.62 13.78 -2.81
CA ARG A 260 -15.09 13.74 -1.42
C ARG A 260 -14.81 15.09 -0.76
N PRO A 261 -15.80 16.00 -0.67
CA PRO A 261 -15.62 17.32 -0.09
C PRO A 261 -15.33 17.33 1.40
N ASP A 262 -14.72 18.43 1.86
CA ASP A 262 -14.74 18.79 3.27
C ASP A 262 -16.19 18.98 3.75
N SER A 263 -16.54 18.39 4.89
CA SER A 263 -17.86 18.56 5.51
C SER A 263 -18.20 20.00 5.89
N ASN A 264 -17.20 20.90 5.95
CA ASN A 264 -17.33 22.33 6.15
C ASN A 264 -17.48 23.13 4.84
N TYR A 265 -17.33 22.51 3.67
CA TYR A 265 -17.58 23.20 2.41
C TYR A 265 -19.06 23.57 2.32
N GLU A 266 -19.36 24.87 2.25
CA GLU A 266 -20.70 25.38 2.54
C GLU A 266 -21.85 24.71 1.74
N PRO A 267 -21.75 24.53 0.41
CA PRO A 267 -22.79 23.83 -0.36
C PRO A 267 -23.12 22.43 0.13
N VAL A 268 -22.17 21.76 0.79
CA VAL A 268 -22.30 20.41 1.34
C VAL A 268 -22.63 20.46 2.83
N SER A 269 -22.00 21.36 3.58
CA SER A 269 -22.24 21.53 5.01
C SER A 269 -23.70 21.86 5.28
N ARG A 270 -24.30 22.75 4.47
CA ARG A 270 -25.72 23.06 4.54
C ARG A 270 -26.59 21.82 4.38
N GLU A 271 -26.34 21.01 3.34
CA GLU A 271 -27.10 19.79 3.07
C GLU A 271 -26.96 18.73 4.16
N ILE A 272 -25.76 18.58 4.73
CA ILE A 272 -25.50 17.71 5.87
C ILE A 272 -26.26 18.18 7.11
N LEU A 273 -26.27 19.49 7.39
CA LEU A 273 -26.85 20.04 8.62
C LEU A 273 -28.38 20.13 8.57
N GLU A 274 -28.94 20.50 7.42
CA GLU A 274 -30.38 20.65 7.21
C GLU A 274 -31.11 19.32 7.03
N TRP A 275 -30.40 18.25 6.68
CA TRP A 275 -31.02 16.94 6.52
C TRP A 275 -31.52 16.38 7.86
N ASP A 276 -32.85 16.38 7.99
CA ASP A 276 -33.61 15.74 9.06
C ASP A 276 -34.29 14.47 8.52
N GLU A 277 -33.82 13.33 8.98
CA GLU A 277 -34.31 12.00 8.56
C GLU A 277 -35.77 11.77 8.93
N ASN A 278 -36.32 12.51 9.90
CA ASN A 278 -37.75 12.40 10.25
C ASN A 278 -38.64 13.08 9.20
N LYS A 279 -38.14 14.11 8.52
CA LYS A 279 -38.87 14.88 7.51
C LYS A 279 -38.61 14.37 6.10
N SER A 280 -37.38 13.92 5.85
CA SER A 280 -36.94 13.36 4.59
C SER A 280 -36.21 12.04 4.91
N PRO A 281 -36.96 10.93 5.04
CA PRO A 281 -36.36 9.64 5.28
C PRO A 281 -35.43 9.31 4.11
N GLY A 282 -34.18 8.98 4.43
CA GLY A 282 -33.22 8.52 3.43
C GLY A 282 -33.51 7.09 2.99
N ILE A 283 -32.67 6.60 2.09
CA ILE A 283 -32.73 5.23 1.57
C ILE A 283 -31.87 4.36 2.49
N GLU A 284 -32.47 3.34 3.11
CA GLU A 284 -31.70 2.34 3.86
C GLU A 284 -30.79 1.57 2.91
N CYS A 285 -29.54 1.42 3.31
CA CYS A 285 -28.53 0.77 2.48
C CYS A 285 -27.47 0.07 3.34
N ILE A 286 -26.68 -0.79 2.70
CA ILE A 286 -25.53 -1.44 3.33
C ILE A 286 -24.26 -0.89 2.68
N TYR A 287 -23.31 -0.49 3.51
CA TYR A 287 -21.98 -0.08 3.08
C TYR A 287 -20.95 -0.67 4.04
N ASP A 288 -19.93 -1.36 3.49
CA ASP A 288 -18.88 -2.05 4.26
C ASP A 288 -19.42 -3.00 5.35
N GLY A 289 -20.53 -3.68 5.07
CA GLY A 289 -21.21 -4.58 6.02
C GLY A 289 -22.00 -3.87 7.13
N GLU A 290 -22.06 -2.54 7.12
CA GLU A 290 -22.81 -1.74 8.10
C GLU A 290 -24.09 -1.17 7.50
N HIS A 291 -25.15 -1.13 8.33
CA HIS A 291 -26.39 -0.44 7.99
C HIS A 291 -26.18 1.08 7.98
N CYS A 292 -26.53 1.71 6.86
CA CYS A 292 -26.37 3.13 6.60
C CYS A 292 -27.66 3.73 6.00
N ILE A 293 -27.76 5.05 6.04
CA ILE A 293 -28.87 5.79 5.43
C ILE A 293 -28.29 6.73 4.38
N LEU A 294 -28.81 6.65 3.16
CA LEU A 294 -28.36 7.40 2.00
C LEU A 294 -29.33 8.53 1.66
N LYS A 295 -28.82 9.68 1.27
CA LYS A 295 -29.59 10.77 0.65
C LYS A 295 -28.89 11.25 -0.61
N ASP A 296 -29.66 11.36 -1.68
CA ASP A 296 -29.24 12.00 -2.93
C ASP A 296 -29.51 13.49 -2.85
N PHE A 297 -28.62 14.30 -3.41
CA PHE A 297 -28.80 15.75 -3.41
C PHE A 297 -28.07 16.42 -4.57
N ILE A 298 -28.32 17.72 -4.76
CA ILE A 298 -27.62 18.56 -5.73
C ILE A 298 -26.96 19.70 -4.97
N ALA A 299 -25.63 19.78 -5.06
CA ALA A 299 -24.84 20.87 -4.50
C ALA A 299 -24.61 21.95 -5.56
N MET A 300 -24.74 23.22 -5.18
CA MET A 300 -24.34 24.35 -6.03
C MET A 300 -22.84 24.65 -5.83
N VAL A 301 -22.01 24.20 -6.76
CA VAL A 301 -20.58 24.48 -6.78
C VAL A 301 -20.33 25.74 -7.61
N GLY A 302 -20.20 26.88 -6.92
CA GLY A 302 -20.27 28.18 -7.58
C GLY A 302 -21.66 28.37 -8.20
N TYR A 303 -21.73 28.39 -9.53
CA TYR A 303 -22.99 28.46 -10.27
C TYR A 303 -23.37 27.12 -10.93
N THR A 304 -22.60 26.06 -10.69
CA THR A 304 -22.78 24.77 -11.36
C THR A 304 -23.50 23.77 -10.45
N PRO A 305 -24.65 23.21 -10.84
CA PRO A 305 -25.29 22.14 -10.08
C PRO A 305 -24.51 20.83 -10.27
N VAL A 306 -24.16 20.17 -9.16
CA VAL A 306 -23.42 18.90 -9.14
C VAL A 306 -24.16 17.89 -8.28
N ARG A 307 -24.32 16.66 -8.77
CA ARG A 307 -24.98 15.58 -8.01
C ARG A 307 -24.08 15.13 -6.86
N GLY A 308 -24.70 14.68 -5.78
CA GLY A 308 -23.99 14.14 -4.64
C GLY A 308 -24.79 13.11 -3.86
N TYR A 309 -24.04 12.36 -3.04
CA TYR A 309 -24.59 11.41 -2.08
C TYR A 309 -24.12 11.80 -0.67
N ILE A 310 -25.04 11.73 0.30
CA ILE A 310 -24.74 11.79 1.73
C ILE A 310 -25.00 10.40 2.31
N LEU A 311 -23.99 9.84 2.97
CA LEU A 311 -24.06 8.57 3.69
C LEU A 311 -23.97 8.82 5.19
N HIS A 312 -25.06 8.55 5.90
CA HIS A 312 -25.12 8.58 7.34
C HIS A 312 -24.85 7.18 7.91
N HIS A 313 -23.94 7.10 8.89
CA HIS A 313 -23.63 5.90 9.66
C HIS A 313 -24.20 6.00 11.09
N PRO A 314 -25.42 5.48 11.38
CA PRO A 314 -26.05 5.65 12.69
C PRO A 314 -25.23 5.07 13.86
N LYS A 315 -24.59 3.90 13.65
CA LYS A 315 -23.71 3.30 14.66
C LYS A 315 -22.50 4.18 14.96
N LYS A 316 -21.88 4.73 13.93
CA LYS A 316 -20.76 5.68 14.05
C LYS A 316 -21.19 6.95 14.76
N GLU A 317 -22.38 7.47 14.47
CA GLU A 317 -22.93 8.64 15.15
C GLU A 317 -23.06 8.40 16.66
N LEU A 318 -23.65 7.28 17.06
CA LEU A 318 -23.81 6.93 18.48
C LEU A 318 -22.45 6.84 19.19
N ALA A 319 -21.46 6.21 18.55
CA ALA A 319 -20.11 6.12 19.08
C ALA A 319 -19.42 7.50 19.21
N ILE A 320 -19.50 8.34 18.16
CA ILE A 320 -18.96 9.70 18.17
C ILE A 320 -19.62 10.51 19.28
N ARG A 321 -20.96 10.50 19.34
CA ARG A 321 -21.74 11.23 20.35
C ARG A 321 -21.30 10.85 21.76
N HIS A 322 -21.18 9.56 22.05
CA HIS A 322 -20.77 9.10 23.37
C HIS A 322 -19.38 9.61 23.77
N VAL A 323 -18.38 9.47 22.88
CA VAL A 323 -17.01 9.93 23.14
C VAL A 323 -16.95 11.45 23.24
N PHE A 324 -17.61 12.15 22.32
CA PHE A 324 -17.59 13.61 22.24
C PHE A 324 -18.28 14.25 23.45
N GLU A 325 -19.47 13.79 23.81
CA GLU A 325 -20.18 14.29 24.99
C GLU A 325 -19.44 13.99 26.29
N LYS A 326 -18.79 12.83 26.40
CA LYS A 326 -17.94 12.49 27.56
C LYS A 326 -16.75 13.45 27.67
N ASN A 327 -16.06 13.73 26.57
CA ASN A 327 -14.95 14.68 26.57
C ASN A 327 -15.42 16.10 26.94
N LEU A 328 -16.54 16.56 26.38
CA LEU A 328 -17.11 17.85 26.73
C LEU A 328 -17.58 17.91 28.18
N GLN A 329 -18.05 16.80 28.77
CA GLN A 329 -18.38 16.73 30.20
C GLN A 329 -17.14 16.87 31.07
N ASN A 330 -16.04 16.19 30.74
CA ASN A 330 -14.79 16.33 31.49
C ASN A 330 -14.28 17.78 31.48
N ILE A 331 -14.30 18.43 30.32
CA ILE A 331 -13.92 19.85 30.18
C ILE A 331 -14.87 20.75 30.99
N HIS A 332 -16.17 20.47 30.93
CA HIS A 332 -17.18 21.19 31.71
C HIS A 332 -16.90 21.13 33.22
N ASP A 333 -16.59 19.93 33.74
CA ASP A 333 -16.30 19.72 35.16
C ASP A 333 -15.00 20.43 35.57
N MET A 334 -13.98 20.46 34.70
CA MET A 334 -12.75 21.23 34.94
C MET A 334 -13.01 22.74 35.01
N ILE A 335 -13.82 23.30 34.11
CA ILE A 335 -14.19 24.72 34.14
C ILE A 335 -14.93 25.05 35.44
N LEU A 336 -15.89 24.21 35.86
CA LEU A 336 -16.64 24.42 37.09
C LEU A 336 -15.77 24.30 38.36
N GLN A 337 -14.72 23.50 38.35
CA GLN A 337 -13.78 23.37 39.47
C GLN A 337 -12.81 24.56 39.56
N ALA A 338 -12.44 25.16 38.44
CA ALA A 338 -11.51 26.27 38.37
C ALA A 338 -12.18 27.65 38.40
N GLU A 339 -13.51 27.71 38.28
CA GLU A 339 -14.27 28.95 38.28
C GLU A 339 -14.19 29.65 39.65
N ASN A 340 -13.40 30.71 39.71
CA ASN A 340 -13.25 31.55 40.90
C ASN A 340 -13.93 32.93 40.75
N ASP A 341 -14.08 33.42 39.51
CA ASP A 341 -14.64 34.75 39.21
C ASP A 341 -15.43 34.75 37.88
N PRO A 342 -16.72 35.14 37.88
CA PRO A 342 -17.54 35.27 36.68
C PRO A 342 -16.97 36.16 35.57
N ASP A 343 -16.14 37.16 35.90
CA ASP A 343 -15.60 38.10 34.91
C ASP A 343 -14.43 37.52 34.11
N THR A 344 -13.81 36.44 34.62
CA THR A 344 -12.70 35.73 33.95
C THR A 344 -13.14 34.44 33.25
N LEU A 345 -14.44 34.12 33.27
CA LEU A 345 -14.97 32.84 32.81
C LEU A 345 -14.69 32.59 31.31
N ASP A 346 -14.75 33.61 30.46
CA ASP A 346 -14.48 33.44 29.02
C ASP A 346 -13.01 33.13 28.75
N ASP A 347 -12.09 33.70 29.53
CA ASP A 347 -10.66 33.39 29.44
C ASP A 347 -10.37 31.99 29.98
N LEU A 348 -11.02 31.60 31.08
CA LEU A 348 -10.95 30.25 31.63
C LEU A 348 -11.49 29.21 30.63
N ILE A 349 -12.60 29.49 29.95
CA ILE A 349 -13.14 28.61 28.91
C ILE A 349 -12.12 28.46 27.77
N ARG A 350 -11.50 29.55 27.31
CA ARG A 350 -10.49 29.49 26.25
C ARG A 350 -9.25 28.72 26.68
N GLU A 351 -8.80 28.89 27.91
CA GLU A 351 -7.64 28.19 28.46
C GLU A 351 -7.90 26.69 28.60
N VAL A 352 -9.01 26.31 29.23
CA VAL A 352 -9.32 24.91 29.56
C VAL A 352 -9.86 24.14 28.35
N ALA A 353 -10.76 24.73 27.56
CA ALA A 353 -11.38 24.07 26.41
C ALA A 353 -10.55 24.20 25.12
N GLY A 354 -9.66 25.19 25.03
CA GLY A 354 -8.81 25.41 23.85
C GLY A 354 -9.64 25.51 22.56
N VAL A 355 -9.37 24.62 21.61
CA VAL A 355 -10.09 24.53 20.32
C VAL A 355 -11.58 24.17 20.46
N GLN A 356 -12.01 23.67 21.62
CA GLN A 356 -13.39 23.26 21.88
C GLN A 356 -14.22 24.34 22.60
N ASN A 357 -13.68 25.56 22.74
CA ASN A 357 -14.37 26.66 23.43
C ASN A 357 -15.77 26.98 22.85
N GLU A 358 -15.96 26.80 21.54
CA GLU A 358 -17.22 27.09 20.85
C GLU A 358 -18.40 26.21 21.29
N PHE A 359 -18.13 25.08 21.95
CA PHE A 359 -19.16 24.19 22.50
C PHE A 359 -19.66 24.62 23.87
N PHE A 360 -19.15 25.73 24.40
CA PHE A 360 -19.47 26.25 25.72
C PHE A 360 -19.98 27.69 25.62
N ILE A 361 -21.04 27.99 26.36
CA ILE A 361 -21.61 29.35 26.45
C ILE A 361 -21.86 29.71 27.90
N ARG A 362 -21.67 30.99 28.23
CA ARG A 362 -21.94 31.52 29.57
C ARG A 362 -23.43 31.42 29.90
N LYS A 363 -23.75 31.11 31.16
CA LYS A 363 -25.14 31.19 31.63
C LYS A 363 -25.59 32.67 31.66
N PRO A 364 -26.72 33.04 31.03
CA PRO A 364 -27.16 34.44 30.97
C PRO A 364 -27.46 35.10 32.34
N GLN A 365 -27.65 34.31 33.40
CA GLN A 365 -28.20 34.79 34.69
C GLN A 365 -27.54 34.14 35.92
N LYS A 366 -26.47 33.35 35.76
CA LYS A 366 -25.77 32.66 36.86
C LYS A 366 -24.26 32.60 36.56
N SER A 367 -23.45 32.42 37.61
CA SER A 367 -22.09 31.91 37.43
C SER A 367 -22.14 30.51 36.79
N GLY A 368 -21.13 30.22 35.98
CA GLY A 368 -20.96 28.95 35.31
C GLY A 368 -21.31 28.95 33.82
N VAL A 369 -20.90 27.84 33.23
CA VAL A 369 -20.95 27.57 31.81
C VAL A 369 -22.08 26.57 31.51
N ILE A 370 -22.58 26.53 30.29
CA ILE A 370 -23.42 25.44 29.75
C ILE A 370 -22.87 24.98 28.41
N ARG A 371 -23.20 23.73 28.07
CA ARG A 371 -22.86 23.14 26.77
C ARG A 371 -23.85 23.61 25.71
N ASN A 372 -23.33 24.10 24.58
CA ASN A 372 -24.10 24.52 23.42
C ASN A 372 -24.61 23.29 22.65
N LYS A 373 -25.80 22.80 23.02
CA LYS A 373 -26.40 21.58 22.45
C LYS A 373 -26.58 21.66 20.92
N GLU A 374 -26.86 22.85 20.39
CA GLU A 374 -27.03 23.05 18.96
C GLU A 374 -25.70 22.85 18.22
N MET A 375 -24.63 23.52 18.66
CA MET A 375 -23.29 23.35 18.08
C MET A 375 -22.79 21.91 18.21
N ILE A 376 -23.03 21.27 19.35
CA ILE A 376 -22.69 19.85 19.56
C ILE A 376 -23.44 18.96 18.56
N THR A 377 -24.74 19.17 18.38
CA THR A 377 -25.55 18.38 17.43
C THR A 377 -25.08 18.61 15.99
N ARG A 378 -24.77 19.85 15.63
CA ARG A 378 -24.23 20.21 14.30
C ARG A 378 -22.89 19.52 14.03
N GLU A 379 -22.00 19.52 15.02
CA GLU A 379 -20.69 18.89 14.88
C GLU A 379 -20.77 17.37 14.81
N ILE A 380 -21.62 16.74 15.63
CA ILE A 380 -21.89 15.30 15.55
C ILE A 380 -22.38 14.93 14.14
N ARG A 381 -23.34 15.67 13.58
CA ARG A 381 -23.84 15.43 12.21
C ARG A 381 -22.75 15.55 11.16
N ARG A 382 -21.85 16.53 11.28
CA ARG A 382 -20.71 16.70 10.36
C ARG A 382 -19.73 15.53 10.42
N LEU A 383 -19.49 14.96 11.60
CA LEU A 383 -18.56 13.85 11.80
C LEU A 383 -19.16 12.47 11.47
N SER A 384 -20.49 12.33 11.63
CA SER A 384 -21.20 11.06 11.40
C SER A 384 -21.61 10.84 9.93
N ARG A 385 -21.69 11.92 9.14
CA ARG A 385 -22.15 11.89 7.75
C ARG A 385 -21.00 12.13 6.78
N SER A 386 -20.89 11.25 5.80
CA SER A 386 -19.91 11.38 4.70
C SER A 386 -20.61 11.87 3.45
N CYS A 387 -19.94 12.70 2.66
CA CYS A 387 -20.49 13.23 1.43
C CYS A 387 -19.54 13.02 0.26
N VAL A 388 -20.09 12.80 -0.93
CA VAL A 388 -19.37 12.78 -2.21
C VAL A 388 -20.15 13.59 -3.24
N LEU A 389 -19.42 14.29 -4.12
CA LEU A 389 -19.96 14.96 -5.30
C LEU A 389 -19.42 14.24 -6.54
N TYR A 390 -20.25 14.10 -7.57
CA TYR A 390 -19.86 13.34 -8.75
C TYR A 390 -20.56 13.80 -10.04
N LEU A 391 -19.92 13.45 -11.15
CA LEU A 391 -20.47 13.52 -12.51
C LEU A 391 -20.15 12.20 -13.24
N GLY A 392 -21.10 11.66 -14.00
CA GLY A 392 -20.98 10.34 -14.64
C GLY A 392 -21.98 9.32 -14.11
N ASP A 393 -21.86 8.08 -14.58
CA ASP A 393 -22.72 6.98 -14.15
C ASP A 393 -22.05 6.20 -13.01
N PHE A 394 -22.24 6.69 -11.78
CA PHE A 394 -21.66 6.11 -10.58
C PHE A 394 -22.75 5.85 -9.55
N SER A 395 -22.76 4.62 -9.01
CA SER A 395 -23.58 4.32 -7.84
C SER A 395 -23.00 4.97 -6.57
N TYR A 396 -23.78 5.02 -5.50
CA TYR A 396 -23.27 5.47 -4.21
C TYR A 396 -22.12 4.56 -3.73
N GLN A 397 -22.22 3.25 -3.97
CA GLN A 397 -21.18 2.29 -3.60
C GLN A 397 -19.88 2.59 -4.35
N ASP A 398 -19.94 2.85 -5.67
CA ASP A 398 -18.76 3.20 -6.45
C ASP A 398 -18.11 4.46 -5.89
N CYS A 399 -18.91 5.52 -5.66
CA CYS A 399 -18.39 6.79 -5.16
C CYS A 399 -17.67 6.63 -3.83
N PHE A 400 -18.29 6.01 -2.83
CA PHE A 400 -17.67 5.87 -1.51
C PHE A 400 -16.50 4.88 -1.53
N SER A 401 -16.65 3.71 -2.17
CA SER A 401 -15.60 2.68 -2.20
C SER A 401 -14.34 3.14 -2.91
N LEU A 402 -14.47 3.90 -4.01
CA LEU A 402 -13.33 4.47 -4.73
C LEU A 402 -12.62 5.54 -3.90
N THR A 403 -13.37 6.42 -3.21
CA THR A 403 -12.76 7.43 -2.34
C THR A 403 -12.04 6.80 -1.14
N ASP A 404 -12.61 5.75 -0.53
CA ASP A 404 -12.00 5.02 0.57
C ASP A 404 -10.77 4.22 0.10
N THR A 405 -10.83 3.64 -1.11
CA THR A 405 -9.69 2.95 -1.72
C THR A 405 -8.53 3.90 -1.98
N ARG A 406 -8.79 5.08 -2.58
CA ARG A 406 -7.78 6.12 -2.76
C ARG A 406 -7.14 6.50 -1.42
N TRP A 407 -7.96 6.73 -0.40
CA TRP A 407 -7.48 7.09 0.95
C TRP A 407 -6.56 6.01 1.54
N LYS A 408 -6.94 4.73 1.43
CA LYS A 408 -6.11 3.60 1.88
C LYS A 408 -4.76 3.57 1.15
N ILE A 409 -4.76 3.73 -0.18
CA ILE A 409 -3.54 3.78 -0.99
C ILE A 409 -2.64 4.95 -0.60
N GLU A 410 -3.22 6.14 -0.45
CA GLU A 410 -2.51 7.37 -0.09
C GLU A 410 -1.82 7.25 1.28
N ARG A 411 -2.54 6.71 2.27
CA ARG A 411 -2.00 6.43 3.61
C ARG A 411 -0.83 5.45 3.55
N ASP A 412 -0.98 4.36 2.80
CA ASP A 412 0.06 3.34 2.68
C ASP A 412 1.31 3.88 1.98
N LEU A 413 1.14 4.69 0.92
CA LEU A 413 2.23 5.40 0.24
C LEU A 413 2.96 6.34 1.18
N PHE A 414 2.21 7.14 1.94
CA PHE A 414 2.81 8.09 2.87
C PHE A 414 3.59 7.41 3.99
N SER A 415 3.04 6.35 4.59
CA SER A 415 3.73 5.61 5.65
C SER A 415 5.10 5.11 5.15
N LEU A 416 5.11 4.47 3.97
CA LEU A 416 6.33 3.98 3.35
C LEU A 416 7.31 5.10 3.00
N TYR A 417 6.80 6.22 2.48
CA TYR A 417 7.63 7.37 2.16
C TYR A 417 8.25 8.00 3.41
N LYS A 418 7.47 8.19 4.48
CA LYS A 418 7.95 8.76 5.75
C LYS A 418 9.06 7.91 6.34
N GLU A 419 8.86 6.59 6.37
CA GLU A 419 9.85 5.63 6.85
C GLU A 419 11.11 5.63 5.99
N PHE A 420 10.96 5.57 4.67
CA PHE A 420 12.11 5.51 3.77
C PHE A 420 12.89 6.84 3.76
N LYS A 421 12.20 7.99 3.79
CA LYS A 421 12.83 9.31 3.96
C LYS A 421 13.63 9.39 5.27
N ARG A 422 13.09 8.85 6.37
CA ARG A 422 13.80 8.80 7.67
C ARG A 422 15.08 7.96 7.58
N ASP A 423 15.01 6.81 6.91
CA ASP A 423 16.15 5.90 6.71
C ASP A 423 17.29 6.52 5.88
N LEU A 424 16.99 7.58 5.12
CA LEU A 424 17.90 8.33 4.25
C LEU A 424 18.32 9.68 4.86
N SER A 425 17.95 9.96 6.12
CA SER A 425 18.29 11.21 6.82
C SER A 425 19.79 11.52 6.72
N GLY A 426 20.11 12.79 6.42
CA GLY A 426 21.48 13.27 6.16
C GLY A 426 21.90 13.31 4.69
N HIS A 427 21.06 12.82 3.75
CA HIS A 427 21.29 12.96 2.30
C HIS A 427 20.46 14.11 1.72
N GLN A 428 20.79 14.56 0.50
CA GLN A 428 20.03 15.59 -0.21
C GLN A 428 18.70 15.02 -0.73
N ILE A 429 17.72 14.87 0.16
CA ILE A 429 16.41 14.23 -0.10
C ILE A 429 15.71 14.82 -1.33
N GLU A 430 15.79 16.14 -1.54
CA GLU A 430 15.14 16.80 -2.68
C GLU A 430 15.61 16.26 -4.04
N ARG A 431 16.86 15.79 -4.16
CA ARG A 431 17.39 15.21 -5.41
C ARG A 431 16.95 13.78 -5.68
N ILE A 432 16.42 13.10 -4.66
CA ILE A 432 16.07 11.67 -4.72
C ILE A 432 14.59 11.41 -4.42
N LYS A 433 13.80 12.47 -4.18
CA LYS A 433 12.41 12.43 -3.71
C LYS A 433 11.50 11.64 -4.65
N ILE A 434 11.62 11.85 -5.96
CA ILE A 434 10.86 11.13 -7.01
C ILE A 434 11.22 9.64 -7.01
N GLY A 435 12.50 9.30 -6.86
CA GLY A 435 12.97 7.93 -6.76
C GLY A 435 12.42 7.20 -5.55
N ILE A 436 12.40 7.85 -4.38
CA ILE A 436 11.80 7.29 -3.15
C ILE A 436 10.32 6.98 -3.41
N LEU A 437 9.59 7.95 -3.95
CA LEU A 437 8.16 7.83 -4.24
C LEU A 437 7.85 6.72 -5.24
N PHE A 438 8.66 6.56 -6.28
CA PHE A 438 8.47 5.50 -7.24
C PHE A 438 8.64 4.11 -6.61
N ILE A 439 9.62 3.93 -5.72
CA ILE A 439 9.79 2.69 -4.97
C ILE A 439 8.61 2.45 -4.02
N CYS A 440 8.12 3.49 -3.32
CA CYS A 440 6.92 3.39 -2.50
C CYS A 440 5.71 2.98 -3.34
N PHE A 441 5.54 3.55 -4.52
CA PHE A 441 4.48 3.19 -5.46
C PHE A 441 4.57 1.72 -5.89
N LEU A 442 5.75 1.24 -6.33
CA LEU A 442 5.95 -0.17 -6.67
C LEU A 442 5.61 -1.08 -5.49
N SER A 443 6.00 -0.68 -4.28
CA SER A 443 5.74 -1.45 -3.06
C SER A 443 4.24 -1.56 -2.77
N VAL A 444 3.50 -0.44 -2.87
CA VAL A 444 2.03 -0.42 -2.68
C VAL A 444 1.31 -1.18 -3.78
N MET A 445 1.75 -1.05 -5.04
CA MET A 445 1.20 -1.79 -6.17
C MET A 445 1.36 -3.30 -5.97
N ILE A 446 2.57 -3.78 -5.62
CA ILE A 446 2.84 -5.18 -5.32
C ILE A 446 1.99 -5.66 -4.13
N LYS A 447 1.92 -4.86 -3.06
CA LYS A 447 1.09 -5.16 -1.89
C LYS A 447 -0.38 -5.32 -2.25
N GLY A 448 -0.94 -4.41 -3.06
CA GLY A 448 -2.31 -4.50 -3.54
C GLY A 448 -2.59 -5.78 -4.33
N LEU A 449 -1.65 -6.19 -5.20
CA LEU A 449 -1.78 -7.41 -6.00
C LEU A 449 -1.75 -8.68 -5.13
N ILE A 450 -0.93 -8.71 -4.08
CA ILE A 450 -0.91 -9.80 -3.10
C ILE A 450 -2.24 -9.85 -2.33
N MET A 451 -2.69 -8.72 -1.79
CA MET A 451 -3.93 -8.67 -1.00
C MET A 451 -5.15 -9.12 -1.81
N LYS A 452 -5.26 -8.65 -3.06
CA LYS A 452 -6.29 -9.10 -3.97
C LYS A 452 -6.26 -10.62 -4.19
N ARG A 453 -5.06 -11.20 -4.31
CA ARG A 453 -4.91 -12.66 -4.47
C ARG A 453 -5.37 -13.43 -3.23
N ILE A 454 -5.13 -12.89 -2.03
CA ILE A 454 -5.60 -13.45 -0.76
C ILE A 454 -7.13 -13.39 -0.70
N GLU A 455 -7.73 -12.25 -1.04
CA GLU A 455 -9.18 -12.05 -1.06
C GLU A 455 -9.86 -13.05 -2.01
N GLN A 456 -9.32 -13.23 -3.21
CA GLN A 456 -9.80 -14.22 -4.18
C GLN A 456 -9.70 -15.67 -3.67
N ALA A 457 -8.68 -15.96 -2.88
CA ALA A 457 -8.47 -17.28 -2.29
C ALA A 457 -9.36 -17.56 -1.06
N LYS A 458 -10.07 -16.53 -0.55
CA LYS A 458 -10.97 -16.60 0.63
C LYS A 458 -10.29 -17.18 1.87
N PHE A 459 -9.10 -16.69 2.18
CA PHE A 459 -8.43 -17.01 3.44
C PHE A 459 -8.98 -16.10 4.56
N ASP A 460 -10.02 -16.56 5.27
CA ASP A 460 -10.75 -15.78 6.27
C ASP A 460 -9.87 -15.24 7.42
N ASP A 461 -8.74 -15.89 7.69
CA ASP A 461 -7.84 -15.59 8.80
C ASP A 461 -6.56 -14.85 8.40
N ILE A 462 -6.29 -14.68 7.10
CA ILE A 462 -5.18 -13.87 6.59
C ILE A 462 -5.74 -12.54 6.12
N THR A 463 -5.81 -11.58 7.04
CA THR A 463 -6.39 -10.25 6.78
C THR A 463 -5.35 -9.20 6.37
N SER A 464 -4.06 -9.54 6.40
CA SER A 464 -2.98 -8.61 6.05
C SER A 464 -1.77 -9.31 5.41
N ILE A 465 -0.93 -8.52 4.75
CA ILE A 465 0.38 -9.00 4.27
C ILE A 465 1.24 -9.51 5.41
N ASP A 466 1.27 -8.82 6.55
CA ASP A 466 2.11 -9.22 7.69
C ASP A 466 1.70 -10.61 8.21
N ALA A 467 0.39 -10.89 8.24
CA ALA A 467 -0.12 -12.22 8.59
C ALA A 467 0.30 -13.29 7.58
N LEU A 468 0.26 -12.97 6.28
CA LEU A 468 0.75 -13.87 5.23
C LEU A 468 2.25 -14.14 5.38
N MET A 469 3.05 -13.09 5.59
CA MET A 469 4.50 -13.22 5.72
C MET A 469 4.88 -14.00 6.98
N ALA A 470 4.19 -13.79 8.10
CA ALA A 470 4.40 -14.55 9.33
C ALA A 470 4.15 -16.05 9.15
N GLU A 471 3.12 -16.46 8.39
CA GLU A 471 2.83 -17.87 8.11
C GLU A 471 3.94 -18.53 7.27
N LEU A 472 4.59 -17.77 6.39
CA LEU A 472 5.60 -18.27 5.46
C LEU A 472 7.05 -18.10 5.93
N ILE A 473 7.31 -17.30 6.98
CA ILE A 473 8.67 -16.92 7.42
C ILE A 473 9.56 -18.13 7.80
N HIS A 474 8.95 -19.25 8.17
CA HIS A 474 9.66 -20.47 8.57
C HIS A 474 10.17 -21.29 7.39
N ILE A 475 9.78 -20.97 6.15
CA ILE A 475 10.23 -21.65 4.95
C ILE A 475 11.58 -21.08 4.52
N ARG A 476 12.61 -21.91 4.61
CA ARG A 476 14.01 -21.55 4.36
C ARG A 476 14.65 -22.49 3.34
N VAL A 477 15.76 -22.06 2.75
CA VAL A 477 16.60 -22.87 1.88
C VAL A 477 17.93 -23.13 2.58
N VAL A 478 18.29 -24.40 2.72
CA VAL A 478 19.63 -24.81 3.16
C VAL A 478 20.46 -25.07 1.91
N LYS A 479 21.51 -24.26 1.71
CA LYS A 479 22.41 -24.44 0.57
C LYS A 479 23.23 -25.71 0.76
N SER A 480 23.02 -26.67 -0.13
CA SER A 480 23.83 -27.88 -0.24
C SER A 480 24.20 -28.11 -1.71
N TYR A 481 24.83 -29.24 -2.04
CA TYR A 481 25.05 -29.61 -3.45
C TYR A 481 23.74 -29.62 -4.26
N GLN A 482 22.62 -29.97 -3.61
CA GLN A 482 21.26 -29.72 -4.08
C GLN A 482 20.55 -28.90 -3.01
N PRO A 483 20.17 -27.64 -3.27
CA PRO A 483 19.46 -26.84 -2.29
C PRO A 483 18.22 -27.55 -1.75
N VAL A 484 18.01 -27.52 -0.43
CA VAL A 484 16.89 -28.20 0.22
C VAL A 484 16.00 -27.19 0.93
N ILE A 485 14.69 -27.30 0.75
CA ILE A 485 13.71 -26.48 1.47
C ILE A 485 13.47 -27.06 2.87
N VAL A 486 13.47 -26.19 3.87
CA VAL A 486 13.23 -26.52 5.28
C VAL A 486 12.05 -25.68 5.79
N PRO A 487 11.05 -26.28 6.46
CA PRO A 487 10.93 -27.70 6.77
C PRO A 487 10.69 -28.55 5.50
N ALA A 488 11.26 -29.76 5.47
CA ALA A 488 11.11 -30.68 4.33
C ALA A 488 9.65 -31.05 4.06
N LYS A 489 8.79 -31.00 5.09
CA LYS A 489 7.33 -31.15 4.97
C LYS A 489 6.66 -29.86 5.42
N LEU A 490 6.18 -29.10 4.44
CA LEU A 490 5.33 -27.93 4.66
C LEU A 490 4.00 -28.35 5.30
N THR A 491 3.43 -27.47 6.13
CA THR A 491 2.09 -27.68 6.69
C THR A 491 1.05 -27.70 5.56
N ARG A 492 -0.13 -28.32 5.81
CA ARG A 492 -1.22 -28.29 4.83
C ARG A 492 -1.59 -26.85 4.45
N ARG A 493 -1.61 -25.98 5.45
CA ARG A 493 -1.87 -24.54 5.32
C ARG A 493 -0.86 -23.86 4.39
N GLN A 494 0.43 -24.00 4.66
CA GLN A 494 1.49 -23.44 3.82
C GLN A 494 1.42 -23.95 2.38
N LYS A 495 1.14 -25.24 2.16
CA LYS A 495 0.96 -25.79 0.82
C LYS A 495 -0.22 -25.15 0.08
N THR A 496 -1.36 -25.00 0.77
CA THR A 496 -2.54 -24.33 0.20
C THR A 496 -2.19 -22.90 -0.19
N ILE A 497 -1.61 -22.11 0.72
CA ILE A 497 -1.21 -20.72 0.45
C ILE A 497 -0.27 -20.65 -0.75
N LEU A 498 0.81 -21.44 -0.74
CA LEU A 498 1.79 -21.43 -1.82
C LEU A 498 1.18 -21.83 -3.17
N SER A 499 0.18 -22.71 -3.21
CA SER A 499 -0.50 -23.06 -4.46
C SER A 499 -1.17 -21.86 -5.15
N TYR A 500 -1.63 -20.87 -4.39
CA TYR A 500 -2.19 -19.62 -4.95
C TYR A 500 -1.11 -18.66 -5.45
N PHE A 501 0.12 -18.79 -4.96
CA PHE A 501 1.29 -17.96 -5.31
C PHE A 501 2.30 -18.70 -6.21
N GLY A 502 1.85 -19.67 -7.01
CA GLY A 502 2.69 -20.37 -7.99
C GLY A 502 3.64 -21.43 -7.42
N GLY A 503 3.48 -21.80 -6.15
CA GLY A 503 4.24 -22.85 -5.47
C GLY A 503 5.61 -22.40 -4.98
N LEU A 504 6.47 -23.38 -4.70
CA LEU A 504 7.87 -23.11 -4.36
C LEU A 504 8.65 -22.83 -5.65
N PRO A 505 9.44 -21.74 -5.72
CA PRO A 505 10.29 -21.49 -6.87
C PRO A 505 11.36 -22.59 -7.00
N SER A 506 11.84 -22.82 -8.23
CA SER A 506 12.95 -23.73 -8.47
C SER A 506 14.19 -23.27 -7.69
N VAL A 507 14.72 -24.15 -6.84
CA VAL A 507 15.84 -23.87 -5.93
C VAL A 507 17.16 -24.39 -6.51
#